data_AF-A0A378IA30-F1
#
_entry.id   AF-A0A378IA30-F1
#
_cell.length_a   1.000
_cell.length_b   1.000
_cell.length_c   1.000
_cell.angle_alpha   90.00
_cell.angle_beta   90.00
_cell.angle_gamma   90.00
#
_symmetry.space_group_name_H-M   'P 1'
#
loop_
_entity.id
_entity.type
_entity.pdbx_description
1 polymer ?
#
loop_
_entity_poly.entity_id
_entity_poly.type
_entity_poly.pdbx_seq_one_letter_code
_entity_poly.pdbx_strand_id
1 'polypeptide(L)'
;MKIDLATLNKILAAGKNYNNVYNKDFFRAEVTEMINILDNFVQKPSAGMLQQLQAREKAIKEVCKSISSSVVYGKKFSFEYINDTNNLANAILQFVQLIMTKASDYAAELQNSSSPFFTELDLNTSQLVDSIKLKIRLSLLDEESNSLSKLDQKINEETHKVAQLLFGESESSITMKKYRGLEEDYIKLGMDNELHVEQLRNMLTENEILGKKLEAAQQEFRAQIKDMEQKRQIDSENHSNALNQIMELILKLESKNNVKTSRHKQDNLASQIQEMRAEITTVKSQNEMLLAKINEKLNSSNAPTVTPKPRTNIRKFFRH
;
A
#
# COMPACT_ATOMS: atom_id res chain seq x y z
N MET A 1 -20.10 27.34 -6.52
CA MET A 1 -18.69 27.76 -6.72
C MET A 1 -18.44 27.89 -8.22
N LYS A 2 -17.74 28.93 -8.70
CA LYS A 2 -17.43 29.07 -10.14
C LYS A 2 -16.29 28.12 -10.51
N ILE A 3 -16.34 27.55 -11.71
CA ILE A 3 -15.27 26.71 -12.25
C ILE A 3 -14.37 27.63 -13.07
N ASP A 4 -13.33 28.15 -12.44
CA ASP A 4 -12.35 29.03 -13.06
C ASP A 4 -10.98 28.95 -12.34
N LEU A 5 -9.95 29.47 -13.00
CA LEU A 5 -8.58 29.50 -12.45
C LEU A 5 -8.47 30.37 -11.20
N ALA A 6 -9.32 31.39 -11.06
CA ALA A 6 -9.33 32.26 -9.89
C ALA A 6 -9.78 31.48 -8.63
N THR A 7 -10.76 30.60 -8.78
CA THR A 7 -11.27 29.72 -7.73
C THR A 7 -10.24 28.66 -7.36
N LEU A 8 -9.58 28.05 -8.34
CA LEU A 8 -8.44 27.14 -8.10
C LEU A 8 -7.34 27.83 -7.29
N ASN A 9 -6.94 29.04 -7.67
CA ASN A 9 -5.92 29.80 -6.97
C ASN A 9 -6.32 30.16 -5.54
N LYS A 10 -7.59 30.44 -5.27
CA LYS A 10 -8.10 30.66 -3.91
C LYS A 10 -8.02 29.38 -3.06
N ILE A 11 -8.36 28.22 -3.63
CA ILE A 11 -8.25 26.91 -2.95
C ILE A 11 -6.78 26.63 -2.59
N LEU A 12 -5.86 26.80 -3.55
CA LEU A 12 -4.43 26.55 -3.34
C LEU A 12 -3.77 27.56 -2.37
N ALA A 13 -4.26 28.79 -2.34
CA ALA A 13 -3.79 29.84 -1.42
C ALA A 13 -4.27 29.62 0.04
N ALA A 14 -5.37 28.89 0.24
CA ALA A 14 -5.86 28.56 1.57
C ALA A 14 -4.92 27.62 2.35
N GLY A 15 -4.09 26.83 1.64
CA GLY A 15 -3.06 26.00 2.26
C GLY A 15 -1.85 26.82 2.70
N LYS A 16 -1.71 27.11 4.00
CA LYS A 16 -0.57 27.83 4.57
C LYS A 16 0.75 27.04 4.45
N ASN A 17 1.86 27.75 4.21
CA ASN A 17 3.26 27.45 4.57
C ASN A 17 3.87 26.02 4.47
N TYR A 18 3.45 25.16 3.55
CA TYR A 18 4.10 23.84 3.35
C TYR A 18 4.35 23.49 1.88
N ASN A 19 5.08 24.36 1.18
CA ASN A 19 5.36 24.27 -0.26
C ASN A 19 6.13 23.00 -0.70
N ASN A 20 6.76 22.25 0.20
CA ASN A 20 7.62 21.12 -0.17
C ASN A 20 6.97 19.73 -0.08
N VAL A 21 5.82 19.59 0.60
CA VAL A 21 5.10 18.29 0.72
C VAL A 21 3.85 18.27 -0.15
N TYR A 22 3.29 19.45 -0.41
CA TYR A 22 2.22 19.59 -1.36
C TYR A 22 2.77 19.67 -2.76
N ASN A 23 2.36 18.71 -3.59
CA ASN A 23 2.49 18.84 -5.03
C ASN A 23 1.47 19.89 -5.54
N LYS A 24 1.54 21.13 -5.02
CA LYS A 24 0.63 22.25 -5.38
C LYS A 24 0.72 22.52 -6.87
N ASP A 25 1.92 22.37 -7.43
CA ASP A 25 2.17 22.51 -8.85
C ASP A 25 1.48 21.40 -9.66
N PHE A 26 1.49 20.16 -9.16
CA PHE A 26 0.69 19.07 -9.75
C PHE A 26 -0.80 19.36 -9.68
N PHE A 27 -1.35 19.72 -8.53
CA PHE A 27 -2.79 20.03 -8.42
C PHE A 27 -3.18 21.24 -9.27
N ARG A 28 -2.32 22.25 -9.34
CA ARG A 28 -2.52 23.40 -10.23
C ARG A 28 -2.55 22.95 -11.69
N ALA A 29 -1.57 22.17 -12.13
CA ALA A 29 -1.49 21.69 -13.51
C ALA A 29 -2.69 20.82 -13.89
N GLU A 30 -2.98 19.79 -13.09
CA GLU A 30 -4.05 18.84 -13.36
C GLU A 30 -5.43 19.49 -13.35
N VAL A 31 -5.73 20.33 -12.36
CA VAL A 31 -7.04 20.98 -12.26
C VAL A 31 -7.19 22.09 -13.30
N THR A 32 -6.12 22.82 -13.65
CA THR A 32 -6.14 23.78 -14.77
C THR A 32 -6.50 23.07 -16.06
N GLU A 33 -5.90 21.91 -16.31
CA GLU A 33 -6.18 21.15 -17.52
C GLU A 33 -7.59 20.56 -17.53
N MET A 34 -8.11 20.13 -16.38
CA MET A 34 -9.52 19.76 -16.27
C MET A 34 -10.48 20.92 -16.59
N ILE A 35 -10.15 22.15 -16.18
CA ILE A 35 -10.93 23.35 -16.53
C ILE A 35 -10.86 23.60 -18.05
N ASN A 36 -9.67 23.53 -18.65
CA ASN A 36 -9.50 23.70 -20.10
C ASN A 36 -10.28 22.65 -20.90
N ILE A 37 -10.22 21.38 -20.48
CA ILE A 37 -10.98 20.30 -21.12
C ILE A 37 -12.47 20.54 -20.97
N LEU A 38 -12.95 21.00 -19.80
CA LEU A 38 -14.35 21.33 -19.61
C LEU A 38 -14.81 22.50 -20.51
N ASP A 39 -14.01 23.56 -20.60
CA ASP A 39 -14.32 24.72 -21.46
C ASP A 39 -14.38 24.30 -22.94
N ASN A 40 -13.44 23.44 -23.37
CA ASN A 40 -13.45 22.85 -24.70
C ASN A 40 -14.64 21.90 -24.91
N PHE A 41 -15.01 21.13 -23.89
CA PHE A 41 -16.13 20.20 -23.93
C PHE A 41 -17.47 20.92 -24.07
N VAL A 42 -17.62 22.10 -23.44
CA VAL A 42 -18.79 22.96 -23.61
C VAL A 42 -18.88 23.47 -25.06
N GLN A 43 -17.75 23.81 -25.67
CA GLN A 43 -17.71 24.31 -27.06
C GLN A 43 -17.85 23.21 -28.12
N LYS A 44 -17.20 22.05 -27.90
CA LYS A 44 -17.15 20.90 -28.82
C LYS A 44 -17.17 19.60 -28.01
N PRO A 45 -18.36 19.13 -27.60
CA PRO A 45 -18.47 17.95 -26.76
C PRO A 45 -17.93 16.70 -27.47
N SER A 46 -17.21 15.85 -26.76
CA SER A 46 -16.76 14.55 -27.27
C SER A 46 -16.60 13.52 -26.15
N ALA A 47 -16.87 12.25 -26.45
CA ALA A 47 -16.71 11.16 -25.48
C ALA A 47 -15.25 11.04 -24.97
N GLY A 48 -14.27 11.33 -25.83
CA GLY A 48 -12.85 11.34 -25.48
C GLY A 48 -12.48 12.40 -24.43
N MET A 49 -13.09 13.59 -24.48
CA MET A 49 -12.88 14.63 -23.45
C MET A 49 -13.42 14.21 -22.09
N LEU A 50 -14.55 13.47 -22.05
CA LEU A 50 -15.11 12.96 -20.80
C LEU A 50 -14.23 11.87 -20.19
N GLN A 51 -13.64 11.00 -21.02
CA GLN A 51 -12.64 10.03 -20.59
C GLN A 51 -11.36 10.72 -20.08
N GLN A 52 -10.90 11.79 -20.74
CA GLN A 52 -9.75 12.57 -20.28
C GLN A 52 -10.02 13.23 -18.91
N LEU A 53 -11.22 13.78 -18.70
CA LEU A 53 -11.63 14.31 -17.39
C LEU A 53 -11.63 13.22 -16.31
N GLN A 54 -12.17 12.04 -16.60
CA GLN A 54 -12.17 10.90 -15.67
C GLN A 54 -10.76 10.42 -15.32
N ALA A 55 -9.84 10.37 -16.30
CA ALA A 55 -8.46 9.97 -16.08
C ALA A 55 -7.74 10.93 -15.13
N ARG A 56 -7.92 12.24 -15.34
CA ARG A 56 -7.33 13.29 -14.47
C ARG A 56 -7.95 13.31 -13.08
N GLU A 57 -9.27 13.16 -12.98
CA GLU A 57 -9.95 12.99 -11.70
C GLU A 57 -9.36 11.82 -10.90
N LYS A 58 -9.12 10.69 -11.56
CA LYS A 58 -8.54 9.50 -10.93
C LYS A 58 -7.13 9.77 -10.41
N ALA A 59 -6.27 10.42 -11.20
CA ALA A 59 -4.92 10.80 -10.80
C ALA A 59 -4.93 11.72 -9.56
N ILE A 60 -5.80 12.75 -9.54
CA ILE A 60 -5.94 13.66 -8.39
C ILE A 60 -6.45 12.91 -7.15
N LYS A 61 -7.42 11.99 -7.31
CA LYS A 61 -7.96 11.17 -6.20
C LYS A 61 -6.90 10.26 -5.59
N GLU A 62 -6.03 9.66 -6.39
CA GLU A 62 -4.94 8.81 -5.91
C GLU A 62 -3.93 9.60 -5.07
N VAL A 63 -3.54 10.80 -5.52
CA VAL A 63 -2.64 11.67 -4.77
C VAL A 63 -3.29 12.13 -3.46
N CYS A 64 -4.56 12.54 -3.47
CA CYS A 64 -5.26 12.96 -2.26
C CYS A 64 -5.38 11.82 -1.23
N LYS A 65 -5.67 10.58 -1.68
CA LYS A 65 -5.69 9.39 -0.81
C LYS A 65 -4.32 9.07 -0.22
N SER A 66 -3.27 9.21 -1.03
CA SER A 66 -1.88 9.00 -0.60
C SER A 66 -1.51 9.98 0.51
N ILE A 67 -1.80 11.27 0.33
CA ILE A 67 -1.57 12.32 1.34
C ILE A 67 -2.25 11.97 2.67
N SER A 68 -3.54 11.62 2.64
CA SER A 68 -4.26 11.24 3.86
C SER A 68 -3.67 10.00 4.54
N SER A 69 -3.12 9.05 3.77
CA SER A 69 -2.49 7.83 4.32
C SER A 69 -1.09 8.08 4.90
N SER A 70 -0.27 8.91 4.25
CA SER A 70 1.10 9.22 4.69
C SER A 70 1.12 10.06 5.96
N VAL A 71 0.16 10.97 6.11
CA VAL A 71 0.01 11.82 7.29
C VAL A 71 -0.41 11.03 8.55
N VAL A 72 -1.10 9.90 8.37
CA VAL A 72 -1.57 9.05 9.47
C VAL A 72 -0.50 8.09 9.99
N TYR A 73 0.52 7.75 9.19
CA TYR A 73 1.42 6.62 9.48
C TYR A 73 2.90 6.97 9.75
N GLY A 74 3.36 8.23 9.66
CA GLY A 74 4.78 8.53 9.85
C GLY A 74 5.14 9.94 10.35
N LYS A 75 5.69 10.01 11.58
CA LYS A 75 6.49 11.11 12.21
C LYS A 75 5.84 12.50 12.40
N LYS A 76 5.99 13.04 13.63
CA LYS A 76 6.12 14.47 14.07
C LYS A 76 5.40 15.62 13.30
N PHE A 77 4.26 15.43 12.63
CA PHE A 77 3.48 16.55 12.12
C PHE A 77 2.57 17.15 13.21
N SER A 78 2.44 18.47 13.26
CA SER A 78 1.50 19.13 14.19
C SER A 78 0.06 18.83 13.80
N PHE A 79 -0.85 18.80 14.77
CA PHE A 79 -2.28 18.61 14.49
C PHE A 79 -2.83 19.65 13.50
N GLU A 80 -2.38 20.90 13.61
CA GLU A 80 -2.70 21.98 12.67
C GLU A 80 -2.27 21.66 11.24
N TYR A 81 -1.06 21.12 11.05
CA TYR A 81 -0.58 20.68 9.74
C TYR A 81 -1.47 19.59 9.14
N ILE A 82 -1.84 18.58 9.94
CA ILE A 82 -2.70 17.47 9.50
C ILE A 82 -4.07 17.98 9.08
N ASN A 83 -4.65 18.88 9.87
CA ASN A 83 -5.97 19.43 9.62
C ASN A 83 -5.98 20.31 8.37
N ASP A 84 -5.03 21.25 8.24
CA ASP A 84 -4.87 22.07 7.03
C ASP A 84 -4.66 21.20 5.79
N THR A 85 -3.95 20.09 5.97
CA THR A 85 -3.63 19.19 4.87
C THR A 85 -4.88 18.47 4.34
N ASN A 86 -5.65 17.89 5.26
CA ASN A 86 -6.90 17.23 4.90
C ASN A 86 -7.94 18.22 4.35
N ASN A 87 -7.98 19.45 4.87
CA ASN A 87 -8.89 20.50 4.39
C ASN A 87 -8.57 20.90 2.95
N LEU A 88 -7.30 21.08 2.60
CA LEU A 88 -6.89 21.38 1.22
C LEU A 88 -7.20 20.22 0.27
N ALA A 89 -6.88 18.98 0.66
CA ALA A 89 -7.18 17.79 -0.16
C ALA A 89 -8.69 17.66 -0.40
N ASN A 90 -9.51 17.85 0.62
CA ASN A 90 -10.97 17.82 0.50
C ASN A 90 -11.49 18.94 -0.39
N ALA A 91 -10.96 20.17 -0.28
CA ALA A 91 -11.36 21.28 -1.13
C ALA A 91 -11.03 21.04 -2.61
N ILE A 92 -9.85 20.46 -2.90
CA ILE A 92 -9.46 20.06 -4.26
C ILE A 92 -10.40 18.97 -4.78
N LEU A 93 -10.67 17.93 -3.99
CA LEU A 93 -11.58 16.85 -4.38
C LEU A 93 -13.00 17.35 -4.65
N GLN A 94 -13.53 18.25 -3.81
CA GLN A 94 -14.83 18.87 -4.03
C GLN A 94 -14.86 19.70 -5.31
N PHE A 95 -13.78 20.40 -5.63
CA PHE A 95 -13.71 21.20 -6.86
C PHE A 95 -13.62 20.32 -8.12
N VAL A 96 -12.82 19.27 -8.08
CA VAL A 96 -12.75 18.26 -9.16
C VAL A 96 -14.10 17.59 -9.36
N GLN A 97 -14.78 17.24 -8.27
CA GLN A 97 -16.11 16.64 -8.33
C GLN A 97 -17.13 17.59 -8.96
N LEU A 98 -17.05 18.90 -8.67
CA LEU A 98 -17.89 19.91 -9.32
C LEU A 98 -17.65 19.99 -10.84
N ILE A 99 -16.40 19.88 -11.29
CA ILE A 99 -16.04 19.80 -12.72
C ILE A 99 -16.68 18.56 -13.35
N MET A 100 -16.53 17.40 -12.73
CA MET A 100 -17.07 16.13 -13.22
C MET A 100 -18.59 16.11 -13.27
N THR A 101 -19.26 16.65 -12.25
CA THR A 101 -20.72 16.80 -12.24
C THR A 101 -21.17 17.69 -13.39
N LYS A 102 -20.55 18.86 -13.58
CA LYS A 102 -20.92 19.77 -14.67
C LYS A 102 -20.68 19.15 -16.06
N ALA A 103 -19.59 18.40 -16.25
CA ALA A 103 -19.34 17.67 -17.49
C ALA A 103 -20.39 16.58 -17.73
N SER A 104 -20.80 15.86 -16.67
CA SER A 104 -21.78 14.77 -16.77
C SER A 104 -23.18 15.29 -17.04
N ASP A 105 -23.59 16.38 -16.37
CA ASP A 105 -24.86 17.04 -16.59
C ASP A 105 -24.96 17.54 -18.04
N TYR A 106 -23.92 18.17 -18.55
CA TYR A 106 -23.86 18.62 -19.94
C TYR A 106 -23.89 17.45 -20.95
N ALA A 107 -23.20 16.36 -20.65
CA ALA A 107 -23.26 15.15 -21.49
C ALA A 107 -24.66 14.52 -21.51
N ALA A 108 -25.36 14.51 -20.38
CA ALA A 108 -26.73 14.01 -20.26
C ALA A 108 -27.73 14.93 -20.99
N GLU A 109 -27.55 16.25 -20.93
CA GLU A 109 -28.33 17.23 -21.71
C GLU A 109 -28.21 16.97 -23.22
N LEU A 110 -26.99 16.73 -23.71
CA LEU A 110 -26.73 16.43 -25.14
C LEU A 110 -27.37 15.11 -25.62
N GLN A 111 -27.46 14.11 -24.74
CA GLN A 111 -28.13 12.84 -25.06
C GLN A 111 -29.66 12.98 -25.11
N ASN A 112 -30.24 13.83 -24.27
CA ASN A 112 -31.68 14.09 -24.26
C ASN A 112 -32.12 15.02 -25.42
N SER A 113 -31.21 15.83 -25.96
CA SER A 113 -31.48 16.76 -27.06
C SER A 113 -31.23 16.14 -28.44
N SER A 114 -31.81 14.97 -28.76
CA SER A 114 -31.87 14.35 -30.11
C SER A 114 -30.63 14.54 -31.01
N SER A 115 -29.42 14.54 -30.42
CA SER A 115 -28.18 14.86 -31.13
C SER A 115 -27.53 13.56 -31.55
N PRO A 116 -27.19 13.36 -32.83
CA PRO A 116 -26.62 12.10 -33.36
C PRO A 116 -25.20 11.78 -32.82
N PHE A 117 -24.71 12.62 -31.91
CA PHE A 117 -23.32 12.71 -31.48
C PHE A 117 -22.75 11.42 -30.86
N PHE A 118 -23.57 10.62 -30.18
CA PHE A 118 -23.11 9.40 -29.51
C PHE A 118 -23.40 8.12 -30.32
N THR A 119 -24.34 8.13 -31.26
CA THR A 119 -24.79 6.92 -31.98
C THR A 119 -24.06 6.68 -33.30
N GLU A 120 -23.57 7.73 -33.98
CA GLU A 120 -22.87 7.57 -35.28
C GLU A 120 -21.39 7.17 -35.15
N LEU A 121 -20.74 7.43 -34.02
CA LEU A 121 -19.30 7.23 -33.86
C LEU A 121 -18.91 5.75 -33.64
N ASP A 122 -19.72 4.97 -32.93
CA ASP A 122 -19.50 3.53 -32.73
C ASP A 122 -19.78 2.72 -34.01
N LEU A 123 -20.77 3.13 -34.80
CA LEU A 123 -21.09 2.49 -36.08
C LEU A 123 -20.01 2.75 -37.15
N ASN A 124 -19.52 3.99 -37.25
CA ASN A 124 -18.49 4.34 -38.23
C ASN A 124 -17.11 3.79 -37.88
N THR A 125 -16.73 3.73 -36.59
CA THR A 125 -15.42 3.17 -36.21
C THR A 125 -15.37 1.65 -36.39
N SER A 126 -16.44 0.92 -36.06
CA SER A 126 -16.51 -0.53 -36.31
C SER A 126 -16.47 -0.84 -37.82
N GLN A 127 -17.24 -0.11 -38.64
CA GLN A 127 -17.25 -0.30 -40.09
C GLN A 127 -15.90 0.08 -40.73
N LEU A 128 -15.22 1.10 -40.22
CA LEU A 128 -13.89 1.49 -40.67
C LEU A 128 -12.84 0.43 -40.31
N VAL A 129 -12.87 -0.07 -39.07
CA VAL A 129 -11.98 -1.15 -38.61
C VAL A 129 -12.18 -2.43 -39.42
N ASP A 130 -13.43 -2.78 -39.73
CA ASP A 130 -13.73 -3.96 -40.54
C ASP A 130 -13.34 -3.76 -42.01
N SER A 131 -13.51 -2.56 -42.57
CA SER A 131 -13.01 -2.22 -43.92
C SER A 131 -11.48 -2.30 -44.02
N ILE A 132 -10.78 -1.80 -43.00
CA ILE A 132 -9.31 -1.88 -42.90
C ILE A 132 -8.86 -3.34 -42.78
N LYS A 133 -9.48 -4.12 -41.89
CA LYS A 133 -9.19 -5.56 -41.74
C LYS A 133 -9.45 -6.32 -43.03
N LEU A 134 -10.52 -5.99 -43.75
CA LEU A 134 -10.87 -6.62 -45.02
C LEU A 134 -9.85 -6.28 -46.12
N LYS A 135 -9.42 -5.01 -46.22
CA LYS A 135 -8.37 -4.60 -47.17
C LYS A 135 -7.03 -5.25 -46.87
N ILE A 136 -6.62 -5.29 -45.60
CA ILE A 136 -5.39 -5.98 -45.18
C ILE A 136 -5.48 -7.48 -45.52
N ARG A 137 -6.62 -8.14 -45.25
CA ARG A 137 -6.83 -9.56 -45.61
C ARG A 137 -6.83 -9.80 -47.12
N LEU A 138 -7.46 -8.94 -47.91
CA LEU A 138 -7.44 -9.02 -49.38
C LEU A 138 -6.03 -8.83 -49.94
N SER A 139 -5.24 -7.91 -49.37
CA SER A 139 -3.84 -7.70 -49.78
C SER A 139 -2.90 -8.83 -49.34
N LEU A 140 -3.17 -9.49 -48.21
CA LEU A 140 -2.41 -10.66 -47.76
C LEU A 140 -2.70 -11.93 -48.57
N LEU A 141 -3.89 -12.03 -49.18
CA LEU A 141 -4.26 -13.15 -50.05
C LEU A 141 -3.67 -13.02 -51.47
N ASP A 142 -3.39 -11.81 -51.94
CA ASP A 142 -2.80 -11.55 -53.27
C ASP A 142 -1.26 -11.70 -53.31
N GLU A 143 -0.59 -11.80 -52.15
CA GLU A 143 0.89 -11.74 -52.04
C GLU A 143 1.51 -12.97 -51.34
N GLU A 144 1.15 -14.21 -51.73
CA GLU A 144 2.02 -15.39 -51.50
C GLU A 144 3.39 -15.29 -52.23
N SER A 145 3.67 -14.16 -52.88
CA SER A 145 4.89 -13.90 -53.65
C SER A 145 5.35 -12.44 -53.49
N ASN A 146 6.13 -12.14 -52.43
CA ASN A 146 7.36 -11.31 -52.43
C ASN A 146 7.59 -10.47 -51.14
N SER A 147 8.75 -10.71 -50.52
CA SER A 147 9.49 -9.98 -49.48
C SER A 147 8.73 -9.04 -48.50
N LEU A 148 8.85 -9.34 -47.21
CA LEU A 148 8.45 -8.51 -46.05
C LEU A 148 8.70 -6.99 -46.23
N SER A 149 9.83 -6.62 -46.84
CA SER A 149 10.20 -5.21 -47.09
C SER A 149 9.21 -4.43 -47.97
N LYS A 150 8.52 -5.10 -48.92
CA LYS A 150 7.50 -4.48 -49.76
C LYS A 150 6.18 -4.32 -49.01
N LEU A 151 5.87 -5.27 -48.11
CA LEU A 151 4.72 -5.19 -47.22
C LEU A 151 4.86 -4.02 -46.24
N ASP A 152 6.04 -3.87 -45.62
CA ASP A 152 6.34 -2.74 -44.74
C ASP A 152 6.31 -1.40 -45.47
N GLN A 153 6.81 -1.36 -46.71
CA GLN A 153 6.75 -0.15 -47.53
C GLN A 153 5.30 0.24 -47.86
N LYS A 154 4.44 -0.73 -48.17
CA LYS A 154 3.04 -0.51 -48.54
C LYS A 154 2.15 -0.18 -47.33
N ILE A 155 2.43 -0.77 -46.17
CA ILE A 155 1.84 -0.37 -44.89
C ILE A 155 2.21 1.08 -44.58
N ASN A 156 3.48 1.47 -44.75
CA ASN A 156 3.90 2.87 -44.58
C ASN A 156 3.20 3.82 -45.55
N GLU A 157 3.03 3.43 -46.82
CA GLU A 157 2.32 4.23 -47.82
C GLU A 157 0.83 4.41 -47.48
N GLU A 158 0.13 3.36 -47.07
CA GLU A 158 -1.28 3.45 -46.67
C GLU A 158 -1.45 4.22 -45.35
N THR A 159 -0.53 4.05 -44.39
CA THR A 159 -0.54 4.83 -43.15
C THR A 159 -0.31 6.32 -43.44
N HIS A 160 0.57 6.64 -44.40
CA HIS A 160 0.80 8.00 -44.84
C HIS A 160 -0.42 8.59 -45.59
N LYS A 161 -1.10 7.81 -46.43
CA LYS A 161 -2.34 8.24 -47.09
C LYS A 161 -3.47 8.49 -46.09
N VAL A 162 -3.60 7.64 -45.06
CA VAL A 162 -4.57 7.84 -43.96
C VAL A 162 -4.23 9.10 -43.18
N ALA A 163 -2.95 9.34 -42.88
CA ALA A 163 -2.51 10.58 -42.23
C ALA A 163 -2.76 11.83 -43.11
N GLN A 164 -2.54 11.74 -44.43
CA GLN A 164 -2.89 12.83 -45.37
C GLN A 164 -4.40 13.09 -45.45
N LEU A 165 -5.22 12.04 -45.41
CA LEU A 165 -6.67 12.13 -45.41
C LEU A 165 -7.22 12.76 -44.11
N LEU A 166 -6.60 12.45 -42.97
CA LEU A 166 -7.05 12.94 -41.66
C LEU A 166 -6.51 14.33 -41.29
N PHE A 167 -5.31 14.69 -41.78
CA PHE A 167 -4.60 15.90 -41.35
C PHE A 167 -4.17 16.84 -42.48
N GLY A 168 -4.40 16.50 -43.76
CA GLY A 168 -3.99 17.29 -44.92
C GLY A 168 -2.51 17.10 -45.32
N GLU A 169 -2.16 17.47 -46.55
CA GLU A 169 -0.86 17.18 -47.18
C GLU A 169 0.35 17.82 -46.49
N SER A 170 0.17 18.95 -45.80
CA SER A 170 1.24 19.71 -45.14
C SER A 170 1.54 19.23 -43.72
N GLU A 171 0.62 18.51 -43.05
CA GLU A 171 0.79 18.02 -41.68
C GLU A 171 1.16 16.53 -41.60
N SER A 172 1.05 15.77 -42.70
CA SER A 172 1.24 14.30 -42.69
C SER A 172 2.69 13.87 -42.38
N SER A 173 3.69 14.61 -42.87
CA SER A 173 5.12 14.24 -42.72
C SER A 173 5.64 14.46 -41.29
N ILE A 174 5.23 15.56 -40.64
CA ILE A 174 5.58 15.86 -39.24
C ILE A 174 4.87 14.90 -38.29
N THR A 175 3.61 14.59 -38.59
CA THR A 175 2.78 13.69 -37.78
C THR A 175 3.30 12.25 -37.85
N MET A 176 3.72 11.76 -39.02
CA MET A 176 4.37 10.44 -39.16
C MET A 176 5.68 10.32 -38.38
N LYS A 177 6.51 11.37 -38.35
CA LYS A 177 7.74 11.38 -37.53
C LYS A 177 7.43 11.33 -36.03
N LYS A 178 6.38 12.03 -35.58
CA LYS A 178 5.92 11.96 -34.19
C LYS A 178 5.39 10.57 -33.83
N TYR A 179 4.67 9.90 -34.73
CA TYR A 179 4.20 8.53 -34.52
C TYR A 179 5.34 7.52 -34.43
N ARG A 180 6.39 7.63 -35.25
CA ARG A 180 7.59 6.77 -35.09
C ARG A 180 8.31 7.00 -33.77
N GLY A 181 8.44 8.25 -33.32
CA GLY A 181 9.02 8.54 -32.01
C GLY A 181 8.21 7.92 -30.86
N LEU A 182 6.88 8.00 -30.95
CA LEU A 182 5.97 7.36 -29.98
C LEU A 182 6.07 5.82 -30.00
N GLU A 183 6.25 5.21 -31.17
CA GLU A 183 6.45 3.77 -31.30
C GLU A 183 7.76 3.31 -30.66
N GLU A 184 8.87 4.03 -30.90
CA GLU A 184 10.17 3.76 -30.27
C GLU A 184 10.10 3.88 -28.75
N ASP A 185 9.41 4.91 -28.23
CA ASP A 185 9.21 5.09 -26.80
C ASP A 185 8.31 4.00 -26.20
N TYR A 186 7.29 3.56 -26.92
CA TYR A 186 6.40 2.48 -26.49
C TYR A 186 7.13 1.12 -26.45
N ILE A 187 7.99 0.84 -27.42
CA ILE A 187 8.84 -0.37 -27.43
C ILE A 187 9.79 -0.35 -26.23
N LYS A 188 10.45 0.79 -25.95
CA LYS A 188 11.32 0.94 -24.77
C LYS A 188 10.56 0.73 -23.46
N LEU A 189 9.39 1.34 -23.32
CA LEU A 189 8.51 1.13 -22.17
C LEU A 189 8.08 -0.34 -22.02
N GLY A 190 7.85 -1.04 -23.14
CA GLY A 190 7.56 -2.47 -23.17
C GLY A 190 8.72 -3.31 -22.61
N MET A 191 9.94 -3.03 -23.07
CA MET A 191 11.15 -3.72 -22.62
C MET A 191 11.47 -3.44 -21.14
N ASP A 192 11.33 -2.18 -20.71
CA ASP A 192 11.54 -1.79 -19.30
C ASP A 192 10.51 -2.46 -18.38
N ASN A 193 9.25 -2.54 -18.80
CA ASN A 193 8.21 -3.25 -18.06
C ASN A 193 8.51 -4.76 -17.96
N GLU A 194 8.98 -5.39 -19.03
CA GLU A 194 9.35 -6.80 -19.01
C GLU A 194 10.50 -7.08 -18.03
N LEU A 195 11.52 -6.21 -18.02
CA LEU A 195 12.63 -6.26 -17.06
C LEU A 195 12.14 -6.11 -15.61
N HIS A 196 11.23 -5.16 -15.35
CA HIS A 196 10.67 -4.96 -14.01
C HIS A 196 9.82 -6.16 -13.55
N VAL A 197 9.08 -6.80 -14.45
CA VAL A 197 8.33 -8.03 -14.15
C VAL A 197 9.29 -9.17 -13.79
N GLU A 198 10.42 -9.31 -14.49
CA GLU A 198 11.44 -10.30 -14.17
C GLU A 198 12.09 -10.03 -12.80
N GLN A 199 12.43 -8.78 -12.50
CA GLN A 199 12.94 -8.38 -11.17
C GLN A 199 11.93 -8.69 -10.05
N LEU A 200 10.64 -8.44 -10.28
CA LEU A 200 9.58 -8.78 -9.33
C LEU A 200 9.47 -10.28 -9.09
N ARG A 201 9.59 -11.11 -10.15
CA ARG A 201 9.63 -12.57 -10.00
C ARG A 201 10.81 -13.03 -9.16
N ASN A 202 12.00 -12.45 -9.39
CA ASN A 202 13.19 -12.77 -8.60
C ASN A 202 13.08 -12.36 -7.13
N MET A 203 12.51 -11.18 -6.85
CA MET A 203 12.24 -10.77 -5.47
C MET A 203 11.18 -11.65 -4.79
N LEU A 204 10.20 -12.15 -5.54
CA LEU A 204 9.17 -13.04 -5.00
C LEU A 204 9.76 -14.41 -4.63
N THR A 205 10.62 -14.98 -5.48
CA THR A 205 11.32 -16.24 -5.17
C THR A 205 12.29 -16.08 -3.99
N GLU A 206 13.00 -14.96 -3.90
CA GLU A 206 13.86 -14.66 -2.74
C GLU A 206 13.04 -14.57 -1.45
N ASN A 207 11.88 -13.91 -1.46
CA ASN A 207 10.99 -13.83 -0.31
C ASN A 207 10.46 -15.21 0.12
N GLU A 208 10.13 -16.09 -0.82
CA GLU A 208 9.71 -17.46 -0.50
C GLU A 208 10.83 -18.26 0.16
N ILE A 209 12.07 -18.11 -0.31
CA ILE A 209 13.25 -18.75 0.27
C ILE A 209 13.51 -18.22 1.69
N LEU A 210 13.45 -16.90 1.89
CA LEU A 210 13.62 -16.27 3.20
C LEU A 210 12.51 -16.68 4.16
N GLY A 211 11.26 -16.78 3.69
CA GLY A 211 10.13 -17.28 4.47
C GLY A 211 10.37 -18.70 4.98
N LYS A 212 10.82 -19.61 4.12
CA LYS A 212 11.17 -20.99 4.50
C LYS A 212 12.33 -21.04 5.50
N LYS A 213 13.36 -20.21 5.34
CA LYS A 213 14.48 -20.12 6.30
C LYS A 213 14.00 -19.62 7.66
N LEU A 214 13.10 -18.64 7.68
CA LEU A 214 12.53 -18.11 8.92
C LEU A 214 11.69 -19.17 9.64
N GLU A 215 10.86 -19.92 8.92
CA GLU A 215 10.08 -21.03 9.50
C GLU A 215 10.98 -22.11 10.10
N ALA A 216 12.04 -22.51 9.39
CA ALA A 216 13.01 -23.48 9.89
C ALA A 216 13.71 -22.97 11.17
N ALA A 217 14.17 -21.72 11.17
CA ALA A 217 14.80 -21.12 12.35
C ALA A 217 13.83 -21.03 13.55
N GLN A 218 12.56 -20.70 13.31
CA GLN A 218 11.53 -20.69 14.35
C GLN A 218 11.28 -22.08 14.96
N GLN A 219 11.26 -23.12 14.13
CA GLN A 219 11.13 -24.50 14.60
C GLN A 219 12.35 -24.92 15.43
N GLU A 220 13.55 -24.55 14.98
CA GLU A 220 14.79 -24.81 15.72
C GLU A 220 14.80 -24.12 17.08
N PHE A 221 14.45 -22.82 17.14
CA PHE A 221 14.36 -22.10 18.41
C PHE A 221 13.33 -22.70 19.36
N ARG A 222 12.17 -23.15 18.86
CA ARG A 222 11.18 -23.84 19.70
C ARG A 222 11.72 -25.16 20.26
N ALA A 223 12.45 -25.93 19.45
CA ALA A 223 13.09 -27.16 19.91
C ALA A 223 14.15 -26.87 21.00
N GLN A 224 14.98 -25.84 20.81
CA GLN A 224 15.99 -25.43 21.79
C GLN A 224 15.37 -24.93 23.09
N ILE A 225 14.30 -24.13 23.04
CA ILE A 225 13.58 -23.68 24.24
C ILE A 225 13.02 -24.89 25.01
N LYS A 226 12.42 -25.85 24.30
CA LYS A 226 11.88 -27.07 24.92
C LYS A 226 12.98 -27.91 25.60
N ASP A 227 14.15 -28.04 24.97
CA ASP A 227 15.30 -28.73 25.57
C ASP A 227 15.81 -27.99 26.83
N MET A 228 15.90 -26.67 26.79
CA MET A 228 16.27 -25.86 27.96
C MET A 228 15.26 -25.97 29.10
N GLU A 229 13.96 -25.99 28.80
CA GLU A 229 12.91 -26.17 29.80
C GLU A 229 13.00 -27.55 30.47
N GLN A 230 13.26 -28.61 29.71
CA GLN A 230 13.47 -29.95 30.23
C GLN A 230 14.69 -30.01 31.15
N LYS A 231 15.83 -29.43 30.73
CA LYS A 231 17.02 -29.33 31.58
C LYS A 231 16.75 -28.58 32.88
N ARG A 232 16.07 -27.43 32.80
CA ARG A 232 15.69 -26.65 33.99
C ARG A 232 14.81 -27.45 34.95
N GLN A 233 13.88 -28.26 34.44
CA GLN A 233 13.01 -29.10 35.26
C GLN A 233 13.81 -30.19 35.98
N ILE A 234 14.72 -30.87 35.27
CA ILE A 234 15.62 -31.88 35.84
C ILE A 234 16.50 -31.25 36.93
N ASP A 235 17.09 -30.08 36.66
CA ASP A 235 17.91 -29.37 37.64
C ASP A 235 17.09 -28.97 38.87
N SER A 236 15.85 -28.51 38.69
CA SER A 236 14.95 -28.18 39.80
C SER A 236 14.63 -29.40 40.67
N GLU A 237 14.38 -30.55 40.07
CA GLU A 237 14.15 -31.81 40.78
C GLU A 237 15.42 -32.25 41.55
N ASN A 238 16.59 -32.16 40.92
CA ASN A 238 17.88 -32.44 41.56
C ASN A 238 18.14 -31.53 42.76
N HIS A 239 17.91 -30.22 42.63
CA HIS A 239 18.06 -29.27 43.73
C HIS A 239 17.06 -29.54 44.86
N SER A 240 15.80 -29.85 44.53
CA SER A 240 14.79 -30.21 45.55
C SER A 240 15.19 -31.47 46.32
N ASN A 241 15.71 -32.48 45.62
CA ASN A 241 16.20 -33.71 46.25
C ASN A 241 17.40 -33.45 47.16
N ALA A 242 18.36 -32.62 46.72
CA ALA A 242 19.51 -32.23 47.53
C ALA A 242 19.09 -31.45 48.80
N LEU A 243 18.15 -30.51 48.68
CA LEU A 243 17.60 -29.78 49.83
C LEU A 243 16.90 -30.71 50.82
N ASN A 244 16.12 -31.68 50.33
CA ASN A 244 15.48 -32.69 51.19
C ASN A 244 16.52 -33.53 51.94
N GLN A 245 17.60 -33.95 51.27
CA GLN A 245 18.70 -34.67 51.92
C GLN A 245 19.42 -33.83 52.98
N ILE A 246 19.66 -32.55 52.71
CA ILE A 246 20.24 -31.61 53.69
C ILE A 246 19.31 -31.46 54.90
N MET A 247 18.00 -31.31 54.67
CA MET A 247 17.01 -31.20 55.73
C MET A 247 16.93 -32.46 56.60
N GLU A 248 16.97 -33.65 56.00
CA GLU A 248 17.09 -34.90 56.74
C GLU A 248 18.38 -34.98 57.58
N LEU A 249 19.51 -34.51 57.03
CA LEU A 249 20.77 -34.48 57.77
C LEU A 249 20.72 -33.50 58.95
N ILE A 250 20.10 -32.32 58.78
CA ILE A 250 19.87 -31.35 59.85
C ILE A 250 19.01 -31.98 60.95
N LEU A 251 17.89 -32.61 60.60
CA LEU A 251 17.02 -33.30 61.57
C LEU A 251 17.74 -34.45 62.29
N LYS A 252 18.59 -35.21 61.58
CA LYS A 252 19.46 -36.25 62.18
C LYS A 252 20.52 -35.65 63.12
N LEU A 253 21.06 -34.47 62.82
CA LEU A 253 21.99 -33.77 63.70
C LEU A 253 21.29 -33.18 64.92
N GLU A 254 20.11 -32.58 64.76
CA GLU A 254 19.29 -32.07 65.87
C GLU A 254 18.87 -33.20 66.82
N SER A 255 18.46 -34.36 66.29
CA SER A 255 18.13 -35.55 67.08
C SER A 255 19.37 -36.21 67.73
N LYS A 256 20.55 -36.15 67.10
CA LYS A 256 21.82 -36.57 67.75
C LYS A 256 22.29 -35.59 68.83
N ASN A 257 22.02 -34.30 68.67
CA ASN A 257 22.33 -33.25 69.66
C ASN A 257 21.34 -33.20 70.84
N ASN A 258 20.33 -34.07 70.87
CA ASN A 258 19.45 -34.28 72.03
C ASN A 258 20.16 -34.92 73.25
N VAL A 259 21.50 -34.96 73.26
CA VAL A 259 22.32 -35.22 74.44
C VAL A 259 22.99 -33.92 74.89
N LYS A 260 22.28 -33.17 75.74
CA LYS A 260 22.84 -32.22 76.73
C LYS A 260 23.80 -31.12 76.22
N THR A 261 23.43 -30.30 75.25
CA THR A 261 24.10 -28.98 75.07
C THR A 261 23.12 -27.82 74.93
N SER A 262 22.83 -27.23 76.09
CA SER A 262 22.50 -25.82 76.32
C SER A 262 21.24 -25.25 75.66
N ARG A 263 20.17 -25.11 76.45
CA ARG A 263 18.96 -24.30 76.18
C ARG A 263 19.28 -22.92 75.57
N HIS A 264 20.41 -22.30 75.93
CA HIS A 264 20.81 -21.00 75.37
C HIS A 264 21.14 -21.02 73.88
N LYS A 265 21.55 -22.15 73.30
CA LYS A 265 21.77 -22.24 71.84
C LYS A 265 20.47 -22.49 71.07
N GLN A 266 19.49 -23.14 71.69
CA GLN A 266 18.16 -23.35 71.10
C GLN A 266 17.36 -22.06 71.01
N ASP A 267 17.44 -21.19 72.02
CA ASP A 267 16.77 -19.89 72.01
C ASP A 267 17.37 -18.96 70.93
N ASN A 268 18.70 -19.01 70.72
CA ASN A 268 19.36 -18.29 69.63
C ASN A 268 18.99 -18.84 68.25
N LEU A 269 18.88 -20.15 68.08
CA LEU A 269 18.49 -20.75 66.80
C LEU A 269 17.02 -20.45 66.47
N ALA A 270 16.13 -20.50 67.47
CA ALA A 270 14.73 -20.12 67.31
C ALA A 270 14.59 -18.65 66.92
N SER A 271 15.38 -17.76 67.55
CA SER A 271 15.44 -16.34 67.19
C SER A 271 15.95 -16.13 65.76
N GLN A 272 17.02 -16.82 65.35
CA GLN A 272 17.56 -16.74 63.99
C GLN A 272 16.60 -17.31 62.94
N ILE A 273 15.89 -18.39 63.26
CA ILE A 273 14.84 -18.94 62.39
C ILE A 273 13.67 -17.96 62.27
N GLN A 274 13.36 -17.21 63.34
CA GLN A 274 12.32 -16.18 63.31
C GLN A 274 12.74 -14.95 62.51
N GLU A 275 14.00 -14.52 62.60
CA GLU A 275 14.58 -13.50 61.73
C GLU A 275 14.59 -13.92 60.26
N MET A 276 15.05 -15.13 59.94
CA MET A 276 15.01 -15.65 58.57
C MET A 276 13.59 -15.76 58.03
N ARG A 277 12.61 -16.15 58.85
CA ARG A 277 11.18 -16.16 58.45
C ARG A 277 10.66 -14.74 58.17
N ALA A 278 11.09 -13.75 58.94
CA ALA A 278 10.74 -12.35 58.69
C ALA A 278 11.39 -11.82 57.41
N GLU A 279 12.65 -12.18 57.14
CA GLU A 279 13.34 -11.85 55.90
C GLU A 279 12.69 -12.51 54.68
N ILE A 280 12.37 -13.81 54.75
CA ILE A 280 11.65 -14.53 53.68
C ILE A 280 10.30 -13.87 53.39
N THR A 281 9.56 -13.46 54.43
CA THR A 281 8.28 -12.78 54.28
C THR A 281 8.46 -11.41 53.61
N THR A 282 9.51 -10.69 53.97
CA THR A 282 9.86 -9.39 53.38
C THR A 282 10.24 -9.56 51.91
N VAL A 283 11.11 -10.51 51.57
CA VAL A 283 11.50 -10.81 50.18
C VAL A 283 10.30 -11.28 49.35
N LYS A 284 9.42 -12.11 49.93
CA LYS A 284 8.18 -12.54 49.25
C LYS A 284 7.26 -11.35 48.96
N SER A 285 7.09 -10.43 49.92
CA SER A 285 6.31 -9.21 49.72
C SER A 285 6.92 -8.28 48.65
N GLN A 286 8.26 -8.18 48.61
CA GLN A 286 8.97 -7.42 47.58
C GLN A 286 8.80 -8.03 46.19
N ASN A 287 8.84 -9.36 46.08
CA ASN A 287 8.61 -10.08 44.83
C ASN A 287 7.16 -9.96 44.36
N GLU A 288 6.18 -10.05 45.26
CA GLU A 288 4.76 -9.82 44.93
C GLU A 288 4.52 -8.37 44.47
N MET A 289 5.20 -7.40 45.07
CA MET A 289 5.14 -5.99 44.67
C MET A 289 5.84 -5.73 43.32
N LEU A 290 6.94 -6.43 43.03
CA LEU A 290 7.61 -6.42 41.73
C LEU A 290 6.73 -7.05 40.65
N LEU A 291 6.09 -8.19 40.94
CA LEU A 291 5.12 -8.83 40.05
C LEU A 291 3.90 -7.94 39.80
N ALA A 292 3.41 -7.24 40.82
CA ALA A 292 2.33 -6.26 40.67
C ALA A 292 2.76 -5.10 39.75
N LYS A 293 3.95 -4.51 39.95
CA LYS A 293 4.50 -3.45 39.07
C LYS A 293 4.74 -3.94 37.64
N ILE A 294 5.14 -5.20 37.45
CA ILE A 294 5.30 -5.82 36.13
C ILE A 294 3.93 -6.00 35.45
N ASN A 295 2.93 -6.50 36.18
CA ASN A 295 1.55 -6.63 35.68
C ASN A 295 0.92 -5.27 35.37
N GLU A 296 1.19 -4.25 36.17
CA GLU A 296 0.73 -2.89 35.92
C GLU A 296 1.37 -2.31 34.64
N LYS A 297 2.66 -2.55 34.41
CA LYS A 297 3.35 -2.20 33.15
C LYS A 297 2.86 -2.99 31.93
N LEU A 298 2.54 -4.27 32.10
CA LEU A 298 1.94 -5.12 31.07
C LEU A 298 0.52 -4.70 30.72
N ASN A 299 -0.28 -4.27 31.71
CA ASN A 299 -1.64 -3.80 31.51
C ASN A 299 -1.72 -2.34 31.06
N SER A 300 -0.74 -1.49 31.40
CA SER A 300 -0.64 -0.10 30.92
C SER A 300 0.00 0.00 29.54
N SER A 301 0.70 -1.05 29.10
CA SER A 301 1.02 -1.26 27.69
C SER A 301 -0.26 -1.67 26.99
N ASN A 302 -1.03 -0.69 26.50
CA ASN A 302 -2.01 -0.91 25.43
C ASN A 302 -1.26 -1.50 24.23
N ALA A 303 -1.07 -2.82 24.24
CA ALA A 303 -0.82 -3.57 23.03
C ALA A 303 -1.95 -3.17 22.08
N PRO A 304 -1.65 -2.69 20.87
CA PRO A 304 -2.69 -2.31 19.93
C PRO A 304 -3.59 -3.54 19.78
N THR A 305 -4.86 -3.38 20.14
CA THR A 305 -5.88 -4.37 19.86
C THR A 305 -5.95 -4.45 18.34
N VAL A 306 -5.22 -5.41 17.77
CA VAL A 306 -5.42 -5.87 16.42
C VAL A 306 -6.76 -6.60 16.46
N THR A 307 -7.85 -5.84 16.37
CA THR A 307 -9.13 -6.42 15.99
C THR A 307 -8.89 -7.17 14.68
N PRO A 308 -9.14 -8.49 14.62
CA PRO A 308 -8.99 -9.21 13.39
C PRO A 308 -9.94 -8.58 12.38
N LYS A 309 -9.40 -7.91 11.36
CA LYS A 309 -10.20 -7.41 10.24
C LYS A 309 -10.97 -8.61 9.70
N PRO A 310 -12.30 -8.50 9.48
CA PRO A 310 -13.03 -9.54 8.79
C PRO A 310 -12.34 -9.79 7.44
N ARG A 311 -12.07 -11.05 7.10
CA ARG A 311 -11.57 -11.46 5.78
C ARG A 311 -12.63 -11.13 4.73
N THR A 312 -12.71 -9.87 4.30
CA THR A 312 -13.59 -9.48 3.21
C THR A 312 -12.82 -9.55 1.89
N ASN A 313 -13.19 -10.59 1.13
CA ASN A 313 -13.36 -10.57 -0.32
C ASN A 313 -12.13 -10.76 -1.23
N ILE A 314 -11.36 -11.83 -1.02
CA ILE A 314 -10.54 -12.43 -2.10
C ILE A 314 -11.44 -13.04 -3.21
N ARG A 315 -12.71 -13.34 -2.93
CA ARG A 315 -13.64 -13.93 -3.92
C ARG A 315 -14.03 -13.03 -5.10
N LYS A 316 -13.65 -11.74 -5.12
CA LYS A 316 -13.90 -10.86 -6.27
C LYS A 316 -12.80 -10.89 -7.34
N PHE A 317 -11.69 -11.59 -7.13
CA PHE A 317 -10.60 -11.68 -8.13
C PHE A 317 -10.81 -12.77 -9.21
N PHE A 318 -11.88 -13.57 -9.13
CA PHE A 318 -12.14 -14.66 -10.10
C PHE A 318 -13.44 -14.54 -10.90
N ARG A 319 -14.02 -13.34 -10.96
CA ARG A 319 -15.04 -13.01 -11.96
C ARG A 319 -14.86 -11.57 -12.38
N HIS A 320 -14.09 -11.35 -13.44
CA HIS A 320 -14.51 -10.67 -14.66
C HIS A 320 -13.45 -10.86 -15.73
#